data_AF-A0A256F540-F1
#
_entry.id   AF-A0A256F540-F1
#
_cell.length_a   1.000
_cell.length_b   1.000
_cell.length_c   1.000
_cell.angle_alpha   90.00
_cell.angle_beta   90.00
_cell.angle_gamma   90.00
#
_symmetry.space_group_name_H-M   'P 1'
#
loop_
_entity.id
_entity.type
_entity.pdbx_description
1 polymer ?
#
loop_
_entity_poly.entity_id
_entity_poly.type
_entity_poly.pdbx_seq_one_letter_code
_entity_poly.pdbx_strand_id
1 'polypeptide(L)'
;MFHDTEQWPYVVTFAKGPSTIEDVRAFIDSWNRWLDDGKPFIAIRYFLDEASLLHPEGAPREIKQWFQQNAERIRNQVMAMVSIVPESVYEEASRMDAEKLFRVPAGTFSNVDAALHWLEERVVRPNQLAFDRAAIRAKLET
;
A
#
# COMPACT_ATOMS: atom_id res chain seq x y z
N MET A 1 -0.30 13.35 -1.97
CA MET A 1 -0.80 11.96 -1.96
C MET A 1 -2.30 11.94 -1.62
N PHE A 2 -3.08 10.95 -2.07
CA PHE A 2 -4.53 10.83 -1.73
C PHE A 2 -4.86 9.43 -1.21
N HIS A 3 -5.82 9.32 -0.28
CA HIS A 3 -6.27 8.06 0.31
C HIS A 3 -7.78 7.88 0.15
N ASP A 4 -8.20 6.80 -0.50
CA ASP A 4 -9.59 6.34 -0.54
C ASP A 4 -9.77 5.22 0.50
N THR A 5 -10.75 5.42 1.40
CA THR A 5 -11.12 4.46 2.44
C THR A 5 -12.61 4.10 2.38
N GLU A 6 -13.31 4.40 1.27
CA GLU A 6 -14.75 4.17 1.12
C GLU A 6 -15.09 2.68 1.13
N GLN A 7 -14.15 1.84 0.66
CA GLN A 7 -14.29 0.40 0.55
C GLN A 7 -13.55 -0.33 1.69
N TRP A 8 -13.65 0.13 2.94
CA TRP A 8 -13.00 -0.57 4.06
C TRP A 8 -13.33 -2.08 4.06
N PRO A 9 -12.34 -3.00 4.18
CA PRO A 9 -10.96 -2.81 4.64
C PRO A 9 -9.91 -2.42 3.57
N TYR A 10 -10.30 -2.12 2.33
CA TYR A 10 -9.38 -1.83 1.23
C TYR A 10 -9.02 -0.34 1.18
N VAL A 11 -7.89 0.02 1.79
CA VAL A 11 -7.37 1.39 1.79
C VAL A 11 -6.49 1.60 0.56
N VAL A 12 -6.93 2.46 -0.36
CA VAL A 12 -6.21 2.76 -1.60
C VAL A 12 -5.49 4.09 -1.48
N THR A 13 -4.18 4.09 -1.72
CA THR A 13 -3.33 5.27 -1.68
C THR A 13 -2.81 5.58 -3.07
N PHE A 14 -3.07 6.77 -3.58
CA PHE A 14 -2.61 7.25 -4.88
C PHE A 14 -1.44 8.22 -4.70
N ALA A 15 -0.35 7.93 -5.41
CA ALA A 15 0.85 8.77 -5.45
C ALA A 15 1.11 9.19 -6.90
N LYS A 16 1.31 10.50 -7.11
CA LYS A 16 1.58 11.11 -8.42
C LYS A 16 2.56 12.26 -8.22
N GLY A 17 3.58 12.34 -9.06
CA GLY A 17 4.65 13.31 -8.93
C GLY A 17 5.50 13.09 -7.66
N PRO A 18 6.61 13.84 -7.51
CA PRO A 18 7.48 13.70 -6.35
C PRO A 18 6.74 14.04 -5.06
N SER A 19 6.98 13.26 -4.02
CA SER A 19 6.44 13.56 -2.69
C SER A 19 7.29 14.59 -1.97
N THR A 20 6.64 15.50 -1.25
CA THR A 20 7.30 16.39 -0.27
C THR A 20 7.50 15.68 1.07
N ILE A 21 8.30 16.25 1.97
CA ILE A 21 8.43 15.69 3.32
C ILE A 21 7.13 15.84 4.11
N GLU A 22 6.35 16.89 3.82
CA GLU A 22 5.01 17.10 4.36
C GLU A 22 4.04 16.01 3.90
N ASP A 23 4.08 15.59 2.62
CA ASP A 23 3.30 14.46 2.12
C ASP A 23 3.62 13.16 2.88
N VAL A 24 4.91 12.92 3.15
CA VAL A 24 5.38 11.73 3.89
C VAL A 24 4.86 11.74 5.33
N ARG A 25 4.86 12.89 5.99
CA ARG A 25 4.30 13.03 7.35
C ARG A 25 2.79 12.86 7.35
N ALA A 26 2.07 13.45 6.39
CA ALA A 26 0.63 13.28 6.26
C ALA A 26 0.23 11.81 5.98
N PHE A 27 1.06 11.09 5.21
CA PHE A 27 0.92 9.64 5.02
C PHE A 27 1.07 8.88 6.34
N ILE A 28 2.12 9.19 7.11
CA ILE A 28 2.35 8.59 8.44
C ILE A 28 1.18 8.86 9.38
N ASP A 29 0.68 10.09 9.43
CA ASP A 29 -0.45 10.47 10.28
C ASP A 29 -1.75 9.75 9.89
N SER A 30 -1.96 9.51 8.59
CA SER A 30 -3.10 8.74 8.10
C SER A 30 -3.00 7.27 8.50
N TRP A 31 -1.83 6.66 8.36
CA TRP A 31 -1.59 5.30 8.83
C TRP A 31 -1.73 5.16 10.35
N ASN A 32 -1.22 6.12 11.13
CA ASN A 32 -1.39 6.11 12.58
C ASN A 32 -2.87 6.08 12.94
N ARG A 33 -3.70 6.92 12.31
CA ARG A 33 -5.15 6.93 12.53
C ARG A 33 -5.81 5.58 12.21
N TRP A 34 -5.43 4.93 11.12
CA TRP A 34 -5.98 3.60 10.77
C TRP A 34 -5.54 2.53 11.77
N LEU A 35 -4.27 2.55 12.19
CA LEU A 35 -3.76 1.64 13.20
C LEU A 35 -4.34 1.90 14.61
N ASP A 36 -4.75 3.14 14.89
CA ASP A 36 -5.37 3.55 16.17
C ASP A 36 -6.83 3.09 16.25
N ASP A 37 -7.54 3.05 15.11
CA ASP A 37 -8.91 2.50 15.03
C ASP A 37 -8.94 0.99 15.32
N GLY A 38 -7.78 0.31 15.23
CA GLY A 38 -7.61 -1.09 15.65
C GLY A 38 -8.29 -2.11 14.75
N LYS A 39 -8.93 -1.67 13.65
CA LYS A 39 -9.59 -2.54 12.68
C LYS A 39 -8.58 -3.06 11.65
N PRO A 40 -8.65 -4.33 11.27
CA PRO A 40 -7.80 -4.85 10.20
C PRO A 40 -8.05 -4.16 8.86
N PHE A 41 -6.98 -3.93 8.09
CA PHE A 41 -7.07 -3.34 6.75
C PHE A 41 -6.05 -3.90 5.77
N ILE A 42 -6.30 -3.67 4.48
CA ILE A 42 -5.42 -3.98 3.36
C ILE A 42 -4.94 -2.66 2.79
N ALA A 43 -3.62 -2.49 2.69
CA ALA A 43 -3.02 -1.30 2.10
C ALA A 43 -2.72 -1.55 0.61
N ILE A 44 -3.35 -0.79 -0.27
CA ILE A 44 -3.09 -0.78 -1.71
C ILE A 44 -2.45 0.55 -2.06
N ARG A 45 -1.23 0.55 -2.57
CA ARG A 45 -0.53 1.76 -3.03
C ARG A 45 -0.42 1.74 -4.53
N TYR A 46 -0.91 2.78 -5.19
CA TYR A 46 -0.81 2.95 -6.63
C TYR A 46 0.05 4.18 -6.96
N PHE A 47 1.20 3.90 -7.57
CA PHE A 47 2.16 4.89 -8.06
C PHE A 47 1.85 5.17 -9.53
N LEU A 48 1.33 6.37 -9.80
CA LEU A 48 0.82 6.78 -11.12
C LEU A 48 1.92 7.18 -12.10
N ASP A 49 3.11 7.50 -11.60
CA ASP A 49 4.28 7.85 -12.40
C ASP A 49 5.58 7.50 -11.66
N GLU A 50 6.70 7.49 -12.38
CA GLU A 50 8.01 7.18 -11.79
C GLU A 50 8.43 8.23 -10.76
N ALA A 51 8.02 9.49 -10.95
CA ALA A 51 8.35 10.57 -10.03
C ALA A 51 7.75 10.34 -8.63
N SER A 52 6.63 9.64 -8.53
CA SER A 52 6.00 9.27 -7.26
C SER A 52 6.78 8.25 -6.42
N LEU A 53 7.78 7.61 -7.00
CA LEU A 53 8.71 6.73 -6.30
C LEU A 53 9.94 7.49 -5.78
N LEU A 54 10.13 8.75 -6.19
CA LEU A 54 11.19 9.59 -5.67
C LEU A 54 10.83 10.04 -4.26
N HIS A 55 11.72 9.73 -3.32
CA HIS A 55 11.59 10.16 -1.94
C HIS A 55 12.39 11.45 -1.70
N PRO A 56 11.83 12.43 -0.98
CA PRO A 56 12.59 13.60 -0.55
C PRO A 56 13.69 13.18 0.43
N GLU A 57 14.71 14.03 0.57
CA GLU A 57 15.83 13.76 1.46
C GLU A 57 15.34 13.44 2.89
N GLY A 58 15.88 12.37 3.49
CA GLY A 58 15.51 11.93 4.83
C GLY A 58 14.24 11.05 4.91
N ALA A 59 13.32 11.12 3.94
CA ALA A 59 12.06 10.37 4.00
C ALA A 59 12.24 8.84 4.06
N PRO A 60 13.15 8.19 3.31
CA PRO A 60 13.33 6.74 3.43
C PRO A 60 13.73 6.29 4.83
N ARG A 61 14.53 7.12 5.54
CA ARG A 61 14.93 6.85 6.92
C ARG A 61 13.77 7.05 7.89
N GLU A 62 13.01 8.11 7.74
CA GLU A 62 11.84 8.42 8.59
C GLU A 62 10.76 7.34 8.45
N ILE A 63 10.38 6.99 7.21
CA ILE A 63 9.43 5.93 6.91
C ILE A 63 9.91 4.59 7.50
N LYS A 64 11.18 4.23 7.31
CA LYS A 64 11.75 2.99 7.84
C LYS A 64 11.68 2.95 9.38
N GLN A 65 12.05 4.04 10.06
CA GLN A 65 11.98 4.11 11.51
C GLN A 65 10.54 3.97 12.02
N TRP A 66 9.60 4.65 11.38
CA TRP A 66 8.20 4.57 11.73
C TRP A 66 7.63 3.14 11.54
N PHE A 67 7.98 2.46 10.44
CA PHE A 67 7.60 1.06 10.21
C PHE A 67 8.18 0.13 11.29
N GLN A 68 9.41 0.36 11.73
CA GLN A 68 10.03 -0.42 12.79
C GLN A 68 9.34 -0.21 14.14
N GLN A 69 8.97 1.03 14.48
CA GLN A 69 8.26 1.36 15.71
C GLN A 69 6.83 0.77 15.74
N ASN A 70 6.18 0.69 14.59
CA ASN A 70 4.80 0.17 14.46
C ASN A 70 4.74 -1.29 14.01
N ALA A 71 5.87 -2.00 13.95
CA ALA A 71 5.97 -3.31 13.31
C ALA A 71 5.00 -4.35 13.90
N GLU A 72 4.75 -4.32 15.21
CA GLU A 72 3.79 -5.21 15.86
C GLU A 72 2.36 -4.90 15.45
N ARG A 73 1.95 -3.61 15.51
CA ARG A 73 0.61 -3.17 15.10
C ARG A 73 0.35 -3.51 13.64
N ILE A 74 1.36 -3.30 12.79
CA ILE A 74 1.30 -3.63 11.36
C ILE A 74 1.10 -5.14 11.16
N ARG A 75 1.87 -5.99 11.82
CA ARG A 75 1.70 -7.45 11.72
C ARG A 75 0.33 -7.93 12.19
N ASN A 76 -0.26 -7.25 13.17
CA ASN A 76 -1.54 -7.66 13.75
C ASN A 76 -2.76 -7.11 13.02
N GLN A 77 -2.63 -5.94 12.36
CA GLN A 77 -3.77 -5.22 11.78
C GLN A 77 -3.71 -5.11 10.25
N VAL A 78 -2.52 -5.17 9.63
CA VAL A 78 -2.39 -5.09 8.17
C VAL A 78 -2.47 -6.50 7.59
N MET A 79 -3.56 -6.77 6.88
CA MET A 79 -3.80 -8.08 6.27
C MET A 79 -2.95 -8.30 5.02
N ALA A 80 -2.65 -7.23 4.28
CA ALA A 80 -1.74 -7.27 3.14
C ALA A 80 -1.25 -5.87 2.72
N MET A 81 -0.12 -5.85 2.00
CA MET A 81 0.42 -4.66 1.34
C MET A 81 0.62 -4.90 -0.16
N VAL A 82 -0.15 -4.21 -0.98
CA VAL A 82 -0.08 -4.26 -2.43
C VAL A 82 0.55 -2.96 -2.94
N SER A 83 1.53 -3.06 -3.84
CA SER A 83 2.11 -1.91 -4.52
C SER A 83 1.96 -2.08 -6.03
N ILE A 84 1.32 -1.12 -6.68
CA ILE A 84 1.13 -1.07 -8.13
C ILE A 84 2.02 0.06 -8.65
N VAL A 85 2.98 -0.26 -9.50
CA VAL A 85 4.02 0.67 -9.98
C VAL A 85 3.99 0.77 -11.50
N PRO A 86 4.55 1.85 -12.09
CA PRO A 86 4.74 1.92 -13.53
C PRO A 86 5.55 0.74 -14.06
N GLU A 87 5.21 0.26 -15.26
CA GLU A 87 5.86 -0.91 -15.86
C GLU A 87 7.37 -0.74 -16.02
N SER A 88 7.82 0.47 -16.35
CA SER A 88 9.24 0.83 -16.54
C SER A 88 10.13 0.55 -15.33
N VAL A 89 9.59 0.59 -14.12
CA VAL A 89 10.33 0.39 -12.86
C VAL A 89 9.99 -0.92 -12.16
N TYR A 90 9.06 -1.70 -12.71
CA TYR A 90 8.53 -2.89 -12.07
C TYR A 90 9.60 -3.94 -11.78
N GLU A 91 10.53 -4.17 -12.72
CA GLU A 91 11.61 -5.15 -12.53
C GLU A 91 12.49 -4.78 -11.33
N GLU A 92 12.81 -3.50 -11.14
CA GLU A 92 13.59 -3.05 -9.98
C GLU A 92 12.76 -3.13 -8.70
N ALA A 93 11.53 -2.61 -8.71
CA ALA A 93 10.66 -2.55 -7.54
C ALA A 93 10.25 -3.94 -7.03
N SER A 94 10.10 -4.93 -7.91
CA SER A 94 9.74 -6.30 -7.56
C SER A 94 10.87 -7.11 -6.93
N ARG A 95 12.14 -6.68 -7.08
CA ARG A 95 13.29 -7.34 -6.42
C ARG A 95 13.29 -7.14 -4.90
N MET A 96 12.58 -6.12 -4.40
CA MET A 96 12.43 -5.91 -2.97
C MET A 96 11.46 -6.94 -2.37
N ASP A 97 11.95 -7.74 -1.43
CA ASP A 97 11.13 -8.69 -0.66
C ASP A 97 10.32 -7.94 0.42
N ALA A 98 9.21 -7.33 -0.02
CA ALA A 98 8.30 -6.59 0.83
C ALA A 98 7.68 -7.47 1.93
N GLU A 99 7.41 -8.75 1.64
CA GLU A 99 6.81 -9.66 2.62
C GLU A 99 7.78 -9.97 3.75
N LYS A 100 9.06 -10.19 3.46
CA LYS A 100 10.09 -10.34 4.49
C LYS A 100 10.29 -9.07 5.30
N LEU A 101 10.19 -7.90 4.67
CA LEU A 101 10.35 -6.60 5.33
C LEU A 101 9.21 -6.31 6.31
N PHE A 102 7.96 -6.48 5.87
CA PHE A 102 6.78 -6.10 6.64
C PHE A 102 6.17 -7.26 7.44
N ARG A 103 6.57 -8.51 7.15
CA ARG A 103 6.06 -9.74 7.78
C ARG A 103 4.54 -9.90 7.65
N VAL A 104 3.99 -9.35 6.56
CA VAL A 104 2.59 -9.50 6.13
C VAL A 104 2.59 -9.87 4.65
N PRO A 105 1.56 -10.55 4.12
CA PRO A 105 1.43 -10.80 2.70
C PRO A 105 1.67 -9.53 1.89
N ALA A 106 2.65 -9.54 1.00
CA ALA A 106 2.97 -8.36 0.21
C ALA A 106 3.34 -8.69 -1.23
N GLY A 107 2.96 -7.79 -2.15
CA GLY A 107 3.23 -7.95 -3.56
C GLY A 107 3.40 -6.62 -4.27
N THR A 108 4.32 -6.60 -5.24
CA THR A 108 4.52 -5.49 -6.17
C THR A 108 4.05 -5.95 -7.55
N PHE A 109 3.36 -5.09 -8.30
CA PHE A 109 2.76 -5.41 -9.60
C PHE A 109 2.88 -4.22 -10.56
N SER A 110 3.00 -4.48 -11.86
CA SER A 110 2.91 -3.46 -12.91
C SER A 110 1.47 -3.26 -13.43
N ASN A 111 0.54 -4.14 -13.06
CA ASN A 111 -0.82 -4.15 -13.59
C ASN A 111 -1.85 -4.32 -12.46
N VAL A 112 -2.92 -3.51 -12.51
CA VAL A 112 -4.06 -3.54 -11.59
C VAL A 112 -4.72 -4.92 -11.55
N ASP A 113 -5.00 -5.54 -12.69
CA ASP A 113 -5.72 -6.82 -12.72
C ASP A 113 -4.91 -7.95 -12.08
N ALA A 114 -3.59 -7.94 -12.26
CA ALA A 114 -2.68 -8.90 -11.61
C ALA A 114 -2.65 -8.68 -10.08
N ALA A 115 -2.57 -7.43 -9.64
CA ALA A 115 -2.59 -7.07 -8.23
C ALA A 115 -3.89 -7.50 -7.54
N LEU A 116 -5.05 -7.23 -8.17
CA LEU A 116 -6.35 -7.60 -7.65
C LEU A 116 -6.56 -9.13 -7.65
N HIS A 117 -6.09 -9.84 -8.69
CA HIS A 117 -6.15 -11.29 -8.70
C HIS A 117 -5.30 -11.90 -7.57
N TRP A 118 -4.07 -11.43 -7.38
CA TRP A 118 -3.22 -11.87 -6.27
C TRP A 118 -3.87 -11.61 -4.91
N LEU A 119 -4.46 -10.41 -4.73
CA LEU A 119 -5.10 -10.03 -3.49
C LEU A 119 -6.29 -10.95 -3.19
N GLU A 120 -7.09 -11.24 -4.22
CA GLU A 120 -8.25 -12.11 -4.13
C GLU A 120 -7.86 -13.52 -3.67
N GLU A 121 -6.89 -14.14 -4.33
CA GLU A 121 -6.46 -15.52 -4.04
C GLU A 121 -5.72 -15.65 -2.71
N ARG A 122 -4.82 -14.72 -2.41
CA ARG A 122 -3.90 -14.87 -1.27
C ARG A 122 -4.45 -14.31 0.03
N VAL A 123 -5.41 -13.38 -0.03
CA VAL A 123 -5.86 -12.63 1.14
C VAL A 123 -7.37 -12.68 1.27
N VAL A 124 -8.13 -12.30 0.25
CA VAL A 124 -9.59 -12.20 0.35
C VAL A 124 -10.24 -13.56 0.58
N ARG A 125 -9.99 -14.54 -0.30
CA ARG A 125 -10.63 -15.86 -0.20
C ARG A 125 -10.23 -16.61 1.08
N PRO A 126 -8.94 -16.68 1.48
CA PRO A 126 -8.55 -17.36 2.71
C PRO A 126 -9.16 -16.73 3.98
N ASN A 127 -9.38 -15.43 3.97
CA ASN A 127 -9.95 -14.69 5.10
C ASN A 127 -11.46 -14.42 4.96
N GLN A 128 -12.11 -14.95 3.91
CA GLN A 128 -13.56 -14.80 3.64
C GLN A 128 -14.03 -13.34 3.64
N LEU A 129 -13.21 -12.42 3.12
CA LEU A 129 -13.55 -11.00 3.09
C LEU A 129 -14.55 -10.68 1.97
N ALA A 130 -15.48 -9.75 2.22
CA ALA A 130 -16.29 -9.16 1.16
C ALA A 130 -15.38 -8.33 0.24
N PHE A 131 -15.41 -8.60 -1.06
CA PHE A 131 -14.53 -7.95 -2.03
C PHE A 131 -15.30 -7.58 -3.30
N ASP A 132 -15.71 -6.32 -3.39
CA ASP A 132 -16.21 -5.76 -4.64
C ASP A 132 -15.03 -5.38 -5.54
N ARG A 133 -14.54 -6.37 -6.28
CA ARG A 133 -13.42 -6.22 -7.20
C ARG A 133 -13.68 -5.12 -8.23
N ALA A 134 -14.92 -4.97 -8.71
CA ALA A 134 -15.27 -3.99 -9.72
C ALA A 134 -15.20 -2.57 -9.15
N ALA A 135 -15.70 -2.35 -7.94
CA ALA A 135 -15.62 -1.06 -7.26
C ALA A 135 -14.17 -0.64 -7.01
N ILE A 136 -13.31 -1.55 -6.54
CA ILE A 136 -11.89 -1.24 -6.27
C ILE A 136 -11.13 -1.00 -7.58
N ARG A 137 -11.40 -1.79 -8.62
CA ARG A 137 -10.81 -1.59 -9.96
C ARG A 137 -11.18 -0.23 -10.53
N ALA A 138 -12.44 0.18 -10.45
CA ALA A 138 -12.89 1.49 -10.94
C ALA A 138 -12.13 2.64 -10.27
N LYS A 139 -11.88 2.55 -8.95
CA LYS A 139 -11.05 3.54 -8.22
C LYS A 139 -9.62 3.59 -8.72
N LEU A 140 -9.02 2.44 -9.04
CA LEU A 140 -7.66 2.34 -9.55
C LEU A 140 -7.52 2.78 -11.02
N GLU A 141 -8.61 3.02 -11.73
CA GLU A 141 -8.60 3.52 -13.13
C GLU A 141 -8.92 5.01 -13.26
N THR A 142 -9.13 5.72 -12.12
CA THR A 142 -9.49 7.15 -12.07
C THR A 142 -8.25 8.05 -11.98
#